data_AF-A0A961SZU0-F1
#
_entry.id   AF-A0A961SZU0-F1
#
_cell.length_a   1.000
_cell.length_b   1.000
_cell.length_c   1.000
_cell.angle_alpha   90.00
_cell.angle_beta   90.00
_cell.angle_gamma   90.00
#
_symmetry.space_group_name_H-M   'P 1'
#
loop_
_entity.id
_entity.type
_entity.pdbx_description
1 polymer ?
#
loop_
_entity_poly.entity_id
_entity_poly.type
_entity_poly.pdbx_seq_one_letter_code
_entity_poly.pdbx_strand_id
1 'polypeptide(L)' 'MSVPYHGGALDKAIAEFGGERSNWLDLSTGINPHVYPLAATSMKALHRLPEQADLDHMLDAARQAYAIHEKLSIVAAPG' A
#
# COMPACT_ATOMS: atom_id res chain seq x y z
N MET A 1 -18.46 -14.64 -18.78
CA MET A 1 -18.29 -13.76 -17.61
C MET A 1 -17.10 -12.87 -17.89
N SER A 2 -17.22 -11.54 -17.73
CA SER A 2 -16.09 -10.64 -17.98
C SER A 2 -15.10 -10.75 -16.82
N VAL A 3 -13.86 -11.13 -17.11
CA VAL A 3 -12.74 -11.05 -16.17
C VAL A 3 -12.72 -9.65 -15.55
N PRO A 4 -12.57 -9.50 -14.23
CA PRO A 4 -12.48 -8.17 -13.64
C PRO A 4 -11.29 -7.43 -14.28
N TYR A 5 -11.51 -6.17 -14.68
CA TYR A 5 -10.52 -5.32 -15.36
C TYR A 5 -9.25 -5.08 -14.51
N HIS A 6 -9.30 -5.44 -13.22
CA HIS A 6 -8.18 -5.46 -12.27
C HIS A 6 -8.31 -6.69 -11.35
N GLY A 7 -7.21 -7.09 -10.69
CA GLY A 7 -7.24 -8.15 -9.68
C GLY A 7 -7.89 -7.74 -8.36
N GLY A 8 -7.86 -8.65 -7.38
CA GLY A 8 -8.31 -8.43 -6.00
C GLY A 8 -9.70 -8.98 -5.68
N ALA A 9 -10.35 -9.62 -6.64
CA ALA A 9 -11.66 -10.24 -6.48
C ALA A 9 -11.55 -11.72 -6.06
N LEU A 10 -10.81 -12.00 -4.98
CA LEU A 10 -10.57 -13.38 -4.52
C LEU A 10 -11.87 -14.12 -4.17
N ASP A 11 -12.87 -13.41 -3.65
CA ASP A 11 -14.21 -13.95 -3.38
C ASP A 11 -14.90 -14.47 -4.64
N LYS A 12 -14.81 -13.74 -5.76
CA LYS A 12 -15.34 -14.17 -7.06
C LYS A 12 -14.60 -15.40 -7.59
N ALA A 13 -13.27 -15.43 -7.45
CA ALA A 13 -12.47 -16.59 -7.85
C ALA A 13 -12.82 -17.84 -7.04
N ILE A 14 -13.04 -17.70 -5.72
CA ILE A 14 -13.52 -18.79 -4.86
C ILE A 14 -14.91 -19.26 -5.30
N ALA A 15 -15.83 -18.34 -5.62
CA ALA A 15 -17.17 -18.69 -6.06
C ALA A 15 -17.18 -19.45 -7.41
N GLU A 16 -16.23 -19.15 -8.30
CA GLU A 16 -16.13 -19.77 -9.62
C GLU A 16 -15.37 -21.11 -9.59
N PHE A 17 -14.26 -21.18 -8.87
CA PHE A 17 -13.34 -22.33 -8.90
C PHE A 17 -13.38 -23.21 -7.64
N GLY A 18 -14.08 -22.76 -6.59
CA GLY A 18 -14.24 -23.49 -5.32
C GLY A 18 -13.05 -23.42 -4.37
N GLY A 19 -13.14 -24.19 -3.27
CA GLY A 19 -12.13 -24.29 -2.23
C GLY A 19 -12.28 -23.29 -1.07
N GLU A 20 -11.49 -23.50 -0.02
CA GLU A 20 -11.46 -22.65 1.18
C GLU A 20 -10.54 -21.45 0.98
N ARG A 21 -10.92 -20.27 1.48
CA ARG A 21 -10.13 -19.03 1.33
C ARG A 21 -8.67 -19.18 1.81
N SER A 22 -8.43 -19.97 2.86
CA SER A 22 -7.08 -20.22 3.39
C SER A 22 -6.15 -20.97 2.42
N ASN A 23 -6.72 -21.64 1.41
CA ASN A 23 -5.97 -22.40 0.41
C ASN A 23 -5.62 -21.55 -0.83
N TRP A 24 -6.09 -20.30 -0.86
CA TRP A 24 -5.83 -19.41 -1.98
C TRP A 24 -4.62 -18.52 -1.71
N LEU A 25 -3.81 -18.36 -2.75
CA LEU A 25 -2.79 -17.33 -2.86
C LEU A 25 -3.22 -16.34 -3.93
N ASP A 26 -3.66 -15.15 -3.52
CA ASP A 26 -4.08 -14.11 -4.46
C ASP A 26 -2.86 -13.38 -5.04
N LEU A 27 -2.53 -13.71 -6.29
CA LEU A 27 -1.45 -13.07 -7.05
C LEU A 27 -1.96 -11.98 -8.02
N SER A 28 -3.24 -11.64 -7.96
CA SER A 28 -3.87 -10.75 -8.94
C SER A 28 -3.67 -9.26 -8.64
N THR A 29 -3.20 -8.89 -7.43
CA THR A 29 -3.08 -7.49 -6.97
C THR A 29 -1.66 -6.99 -6.75
N GLY A 30 -0.62 -7.84 -6.86
CA GLY A 30 0.75 -7.46 -6.50
C GLY A 30 0.96 -7.07 -5.02
N ILE A 31 -0.08 -7.20 -4.18
CA ILE A 31 -0.03 -6.88 -2.75
C ILE A 31 0.65 -8.04 -2.01
N ASN A 32 1.59 -7.71 -1.13
CA ASN A 32 2.21 -8.69 -0.25
C ASN A 32 1.16 -9.21 0.77
N PRO A 33 0.90 -10.52 0.86
CA PRO A 33 -0.04 -11.07 1.84
C PRO A 33 0.46 -10.95 3.29
N HIS A 34 1.75 -10.68 3.49
CA HIS A 34 2.33 -10.41 4.80
C HIS A 34 2.22 -8.93 5.15
N VAL A 35 1.58 -8.65 6.28
CA VAL A 35 1.40 -7.30 6.81
C VAL A 35 2.75 -6.65 7.07
N TYR A 36 2.94 -5.43 6.57
CA TYR A 36 4.12 -4.63 6.89
C TYR A 36 4.10 -4.26 8.39
N PRO A 37 5.21 -4.40 9.13
CA PRO A 37 5.25 -4.07 10.55
C PRO A 37 4.96 -2.57 10.77
N LEU A 38 3.75 -2.25 11.21
CA LEU A 38 3.34 -0.89 11.48
C LEU A 38 3.47 -0.59 12.98
N ALA A 39 4.22 0.46 13.33
CA ALA A 39 4.26 0.97 14.69
C ALA A 39 2.89 1.52 15.10
N ALA A 40 2.62 1.56 16.41
CA ALA A 40 1.39 2.16 16.92
C ALA A 40 1.23 3.59 16.37
N THR A 41 0.18 3.79 15.58
CA THR A 41 -0.10 5.07 14.92
C THR A 41 -1.04 5.90 15.79
N SER A 42 -0.77 7.20 15.94
CA SER A 42 -1.63 8.07 16.74
C SER A 42 -3.01 8.25 16.08
N MET A 43 -4.07 8.36 16.89
CA MET A 43 -5.42 8.69 16.38
C MET A 43 -5.44 10.01 15.61
N LYS A 44 -4.57 10.95 15.99
CA LYS A 44 -4.41 12.23 15.28
C LYS A 44 -4.05 11.99 13.80
N ALA A 45 -3.19 11.02 13.49
CA ALA A 45 -2.79 10.72 12.11
C ALA A 45 -3.92 10.07 11.28
N LEU A 46 -4.95 9.51 11.93
CA LEU A 46 -6.06 8.83 11.25
C LEU A 46 -7.31 9.72 11.07
N HIS A 47 -7.44 10.81 11.82
CA HIS A 47 -8.67 11.62 11.89
C HIS A 47 -8.54 13.05 11.38
N ARG A 48 -7.38 13.46 10.86
CA ARG A 48 -7.19 14.77 10.20
C ARG A 48 -6.45 14.59 8.88
N LEU A 49 -6.56 15.59 8.01
CA LEU A 49 -5.71 15.67 6.82
C LEU A 49 -4.26 16.04 7.20
N PRO A 50 -3.26 15.49 6.49
CA PRO A 50 -1.88 15.90 6.67
C PRO A 50 -1.70 17.38 6.32
N GLU A 51 -0.82 18.04 7.06
CA GLU A 51 -0.41 19.43 6.82
C GLU A 51 0.95 19.46 6.13
N GLN A 52 1.41 20.65 5.70
CA GLN A 52 2.69 20.79 4.99
C GLN A 52 3.88 20.20 5.77
N ALA A 53 3.91 20.40 7.10
CA ALA A 53 4.96 19.85 7.94
C ALA A 53 4.99 18.31 7.96
N ASP A 54 3.83 17.65 7.83
CA ASP A 54 3.75 16.19 7.74
C ASP A 54 4.35 15.70 6.40
N LEU A 55 4.08 16.43 5.31
CA LEU A 55 4.65 16.16 3.98
C LEU A 55 6.18 16.33 3.97
N ASP A 56 6.68 17.43 4.53
CA ASP A 56 8.12 17.71 4.60
C ASP A 56 8.84 16.61 5.39
N HIS A 57 8.28 16.20 6.54
CA HIS A 57 8.82 15.10 7.34
C HIS A 57 8.82 13.76 6.58
N MET A 58 7.75 13.47 5.83
CA MET A 58 7.68 12.27 5.00
C MET A 58 8.73 12.27 3.88
N LEU A 59 8.97 13.42 3.24
CA LEU A 59 9.99 13.56 2.20
C LEU A 59 11.39 13.37 2.77
N ASP A 60 11.69 13.93 3.95
CA ASP A 60 12.98 13.73 4.63
C ASP A 60 13.23 12.25 4.97
N ALA A 61 12.21 11.55 5.50
CA ALA A 61 12.29 10.12 5.75
C ALA A 61 12.53 9.32 4.46
N ALA A 62 11.84 9.67 3.37
CA ALA A 62 12.03 9.02 2.07
C ALA A 62 13.43 9.26 1.49
N ARG A 63 14.00 10.46 1.65
CA ARG A 63 15.40 10.74 1.23
C ARG A 63 16.39 9.84 1.95
N GLN A 64 16.21 9.64 3.26
CA GLN A 64 17.07 8.76 4.05
C GLN A 64 16.89 7.30 3.64
N ALA A 65 15.65 6.82 3.54
CA ALA A 65 15.34 5.43 3.19
C ALA A 65 15.85 5.04 1.79
N TYR A 66 15.77 5.96 0.83
CA TYR A 66 16.22 5.75 -0.54
C TYR A 66 17.65 6.24 -0.81
N ALA A 67 18.37 6.69 0.22
CA ALA A 67 19.74 7.21 0.10
C ALA A 67 19.91 8.28 -1.00
N ILE A 68 18.97 9.23 -1.07
CA ILE A 68 18.95 10.27 -2.11
C ILE A 68 20.05 11.31 -1.84
N HIS A 69 20.93 11.50 -2.82
CA HIS A 69 21.98 12.52 -2.78
C HIS A 69 21.43 13.94 -2.60
N GLU A 70 22.10 14.79 -1.81
CA GLU A 70 21.67 16.15 -1.42
C GLU A 70 21.27 17.04 -2.62
N LYS A 71 21.96 16.87 -3.75
CA LYS A 71 21.74 17.65 -4.99
C LYS A 71 20.54 17.19 -5.83
N LEU A 72 19.89 16.08 -5.45
CA LEU A 72 18.74 15.54 -6.17
C LEU A 72 17.44 15.94 -5.47
N SER A 73 16.44 16.31 -6.26
CA SER A 73 15.09 16.58 -5.79
C SER A 73 14.29 15.29 -5.60
N ILE A 74 13.34 15.32 -4.67
CA ILE A 74 12.32 14.29 -4.47
C ILE A 74 10.95 14.95 -4.56
N VAL A 75 9.96 14.25 -5.09
CA VAL A 75 8.58 14.71 -5.17
C VAL A 75 7.64 13.56 -4.80
N ALA A 76 6.59 13.86 -4.03
CA ALA A 76 5.50 12.92 -3.79
C ALA A 76 4.56 12.94 -5.01
N ALA A 77 4.24 11.76 -5.55
CA ALA A 77 3.32 11.58 -6.68
C ALA A 77 2.15 10.67 -6.27
N PRO A 78 0.97 10.81 -6.90
CA PRO A 78 -0.09 9.82 -6.73
C PRO A 78 0.37 8.45 -7.21
N GLY A 79 -0.03 7.40 -6.48
CA GLY A 79 0.17 6.00 -6.84
C GLY A 79 -1.04 5.41 -7.55
#